data_AF-A0A2S0NBE1-F1
#
_entry.id   AF-A0A2S0NBE1-F1
#
_cell.length_a   1.000
_cell.length_b   1.000
_cell.length_c   1.000
_cell.angle_alpha   90.00
_cell.angle_beta   90.00
_cell.angle_gamma   90.00
#
_symmetry.space_group_name_H-M   'P 1'
#
loop_
_entity.id
_entity.type
_entity.pdbx_description
1 polymer ?
#
loop_
_entity_poly.entity_id
_entity_poly.type
_entity_poly.pdbx_seq_one_letter_code
_entity_poly.pdbx_strand_id
1 'polypeptide(L)'
;MRSQTPERPAINAATPAAARVAGSREQRAWSQAQNFEQVFLNTMFSQMFTGIGTESPLGGKQSEAWRGMLVDEYAKSVTGQGGIGLANHVYRELIGAQEAAPRRLPARN
;
A
#
# COMPACT_ATOMS: atom_id res chain seq x y z
N MET A 1 -28.36 -29.67 -6.29
CA MET A 1 -27.25 -29.53 -5.31
C MET A 1 -26.32 -28.45 -5.85
N ARG A 2 -26.35 -27.24 -5.28
CA ARG A 2 -25.49 -26.13 -5.71
C ARG A 2 -24.13 -26.30 -5.05
N SER A 3 -23.14 -26.77 -5.80
CA SER A 3 -21.75 -26.85 -5.36
C SER A 3 -21.18 -25.45 -5.26
N GLN A 4 -21.18 -24.89 -4.06
CA GLN A 4 -20.55 -23.62 -3.76
C GLN A 4 -19.04 -23.87 -3.65
N THR A 5 -18.30 -23.59 -4.70
CA THR A 5 -16.83 -23.54 -4.66
C THR A 5 -16.45 -22.40 -3.71
N PRO A 6 -15.69 -22.63 -2.63
CA PRO A 6 -15.19 -21.52 -1.82
C PRO A 6 -14.21 -20.73 -2.69
N GLU A 7 -14.55 -19.48 -3.03
CA GLU A 7 -13.58 -18.53 -3.56
C GLU A 7 -12.40 -18.47 -2.58
N ARG A 8 -11.25 -18.98 -3.02
CA ARG A 8 -10.01 -18.83 -2.24
C ARG A 8 -9.73 -17.32 -2.21
N PRO A 9 -9.60 -16.69 -1.04
CA PRO A 9 -9.20 -15.30 -0.99
C PRO A 9 -7.89 -15.19 -1.76
N ALA A 10 -7.81 -14.24 -2.69
CA ALA A 10 -6.61 -14.00 -3.48
C ALA A 10 -5.45 -13.75 -2.51
N ILE A 11 -4.67 -14.79 -2.27
CA ILE A 11 -3.43 -14.72 -1.52
C ILE A 11 -2.48 -13.89 -2.37
N ASN A 12 -2.41 -12.59 -2.11
CA ASN A 12 -1.35 -11.74 -2.62
C ASN A 12 -0.02 -12.42 -2.29
N ALA A 13 0.70 -12.87 -3.31
CA ALA A 13 1.98 -13.58 -3.17
C ALA A 13 3.03 -12.75 -2.39
N ALA A 14 2.81 -11.43 -2.28
CA ALA A 14 3.65 -10.49 -1.56
C ALA A 14 3.44 -10.46 -0.02
N THR A 15 2.34 -10.99 0.52
CA THR A 15 2.09 -10.90 1.98
C THR A 15 3.06 -11.82 2.75
N PRO A 16 3.87 -11.29 3.69
CA PRO A 16 4.79 -12.08 4.51
C PRO A 16 4.05 -13.18 5.26
N ALA A 17 4.65 -14.37 5.37
CA ALA A 17 4.01 -15.51 6.04
C ALA A 17 3.60 -15.20 7.49
N ALA A 18 4.44 -14.46 8.23
CA ALA A 18 4.15 -14.04 9.60
C ALA A 18 2.94 -13.08 9.70
N ALA A 19 2.68 -12.29 8.66
CA ALA A 19 1.56 -11.36 8.60
C ALA A 19 0.22 -12.03 8.21
N ARG A 20 0.20 -13.35 7.92
CA ARG A 20 -1.02 -14.09 7.57
C ARG A 20 -1.86 -14.47 8.79
N VAL A 21 -1.28 -14.37 9.99
CA VAL A 21 -2.01 -14.65 11.24
C VAL A 21 -2.91 -13.46 11.57
N ALA A 22 -4.23 -13.69 11.57
CA ALA A 22 -5.20 -12.65 11.87
C ALA A 22 -5.02 -12.11 13.30
N GLY A 23 -5.07 -10.78 13.44
CA GLY A 23 -4.91 -10.07 14.71
C GLY A 23 -3.46 -9.95 15.21
N SER A 24 -2.50 -10.56 14.51
CA SER A 24 -1.08 -10.52 14.87
C SER A 24 -0.49 -9.11 14.76
N ARG A 25 0.59 -8.88 15.49
CA ARG A 25 1.37 -7.64 15.41
C ARG A 25 1.96 -7.47 14.02
N GLU A 26 2.38 -8.58 13.42
CA GLU A 26 2.96 -8.69 12.10
C GLU A 26 1.93 -8.32 11.03
N GLN A 27 0.67 -8.77 11.16
CA GLN A 27 -0.41 -8.35 10.26
C GLN A 27 -0.65 -6.84 10.34
N ARG A 28 -0.63 -6.25 11.55
CA ARG A 28 -0.78 -4.80 11.73
C ARG A 28 0.38 -4.04 11.10
N ALA A 29 1.62 -4.48 11.33
CA ALA A 29 2.81 -3.88 10.74
C ALA A 29 2.77 -3.96 9.20
N TRP A 30 2.31 -5.09 8.65
CA TRP A 30 2.13 -5.27 7.22
C TRP A 30 1.08 -4.31 6.64
N SER A 31 -0.07 -4.18 7.28
CA SER A 31 -1.11 -3.23 6.86
C SER A 31 -0.59 -1.78 6.87
N GLN A 32 0.17 -1.38 7.89
CA GLN A 32 0.76 -0.04 7.94
C GLN A 32 1.79 0.19 6.84
N ALA A 33 2.59 -0.82 6.52
CA ALA A 33 3.55 -0.74 5.42
C ALA A 33 2.85 -0.60 4.05
N GLN A 34 1.73 -1.30 3.83
CA GLN A 34 0.90 -1.14 2.63
C GLN A 34 0.28 0.26 2.55
N ASN A 35 -0.26 0.78 3.65
CA ASN A 35 -0.83 2.13 3.70
C ASN A 35 0.24 3.19 3.37
N PHE A 36 1.46 3.02 3.87
CA PHE A 36 2.57 3.91 3.56
C PHE A 36 2.87 3.92 2.05
N GLU A 37 2.96 2.75 1.42
CA GLU A 37 3.18 2.64 -0.02
C GLU A 37 2.05 3.29 -0.83
N GLN A 38 0.79 3.17 -0.40
CA GLN A 38 -0.34 3.85 -1.03
C GLN A 38 -0.20 5.38 -0.99
N VAL A 39 0.13 5.95 0.17
CA VAL A 39 0.33 7.40 0.34
C VAL A 39 1.50 7.88 -0.51
N PHE A 40 2.59 7.12 -0.54
CA PHE A 40 3.75 7.39 -1.38
C PHE A 40 3.37 7.43 -2.86
N LEU A 41 2.68 6.41 -3.37
CA LEU A 41 2.26 6.34 -4.77
C LEU A 41 1.32 7.49 -5.14
N ASN A 42 0.35 7.81 -4.28
CA ASN A 42 -0.53 8.96 -4.50
C ASN A 42 0.27 10.28 -4.63
N THR A 43 1.29 10.45 -3.77
CA THR A 43 2.15 11.64 -3.79
C THR A 43 2.99 11.68 -5.07
N MET A 44 3.59 10.56 -5.47
CA MET A 44 4.40 10.46 -6.69
C MET A 44 3.56 10.70 -7.95
N PHE A 45 2.35 10.14 -8.02
CA PHE A 45 1.45 10.40 -9.15
C PHE A 45 1.05 11.87 -9.20
N SER A 46 0.66 12.45 -8.06
CA SER A 46 0.37 13.89 -7.97
C SER A 46 1.53 14.76 -8.48
N GLN A 47 2.77 14.40 -8.17
CA GLN A 47 3.97 15.07 -8.66
C GLN A 47 4.22 14.86 -10.16
N MET A 48 3.96 13.65 -10.68
CA MET A 48 4.07 13.36 -12.11
C MET A 48 3.12 14.22 -12.95
N PHE A 49 1.89 14.45 -12.47
CA PHE A 49 0.89 15.26 -13.18
C PHE A 49 1.08 16.76 -13.02
N THR A 50 1.82 17.22 -12.01
CA THR A 50 2.17 18.64 -11.86
C THR A 50 3.33 19.06 -12.78
N GLY A 51 4.22 18.13 -13.15
CA GLY A 51 5.31 18.37 -14.12
C GLY A 51 4.87 18.36 -15.60
N ILE A 52 3.71 17.79 -15.92
CA ILE A 52 3.11 17.83 -17.25
C ILE A 52 2.34 19.15 -17.36
N GLY A 53 3.04 20.17 -17.87
CA GLY A 53 2.63 21.58 -17.82
C GLY A 53 1.14 21.84 -18.03
N THR A 54 0.59 22.66 -17.14
CA THR A 54 -0.70 23.37 -17.25
C THR A 54 -0.73 24.38 -18.41
N GLU A 55 0.37 24.53 -19.15
CA GLU A 55 0.60 25.50 -20.23
C GLU A 55 0.50 24.82 -21.61
N SER A 56 -0.55 24.02 -21.84
CA SER A 56 -0.96 23.72 -23.22
C SER A 56 -2.10 24.66 -23.58
N PRO A 57 -2.04 25.40 -24.71
CA PRO A 57 -3.14 26.25 -25.19
C PRO A 57 -4.47 25.49 -25.39
N LEU A 58 -4.43 24.15 -25.35
CA LEU A 58 -5.55 23.23 -25.51
C LEU A 58 -5.99 22.55 -24.19
N GLY A 59 -5.33 22.83 -23.07
CA GLY A 59 -5.41 22.03 -21.83
C GLY A 59 -6.13 22.71 -20.66
N GLY A 60 -7.44 22.95 -20.79
CA GLY A 60 -8.28 23.45 -19.69
C GLY A 60 -8.76 22.37 -18.71
N LYS A 61 -9.58 22.74 -17.70
CA LYS A 61 -10.15 21.89 -16.61
C LYS A 61 -10.77 20.55 -17.04
N GLN A 62 -11.22 20.44 -18.29
CA GLN A 62 -11.65 19.18 -18.92
C GLN A 62 -10.56 18.09 -18.90
N SER A 63 -9.29 18.50 -18.84
CA SER A 63 -8.15 17.59 -18.78
C SER A 63 -7.85 16.98 -17.42
N GLU A 64 -8.38 17.55 -16.35
CA GLU A 64 -8.20 17.03 -15.00
C GLU A 64 -9.03 15.77 -14.73
N ALA A 65 -10.21 15.66 -15.33
CA ALA A 65 -11.11 14.51 -15.12
C ALA A 65 -10.53 13.20 -15.70
N TRP A 66 -10.03 13.23 -16.94
CA TRP A 66 -9.40 12.04 -17.52
C TRP A 66 -8.03 11.74 -16.90
N ARG A 67 -7.30 12.76 -16.41
CA ARG A 67 -6.08 12.52 -15.62
C ARG A 67 -6.38 11.78 -14.32
N GLY A 68 -7.39 12.18 -13.56
CA GLY A 68 -7.80 11.47 -12.34
C GLY A 68 -8.17 10.01 -12.61
N MET A 69 -8.91 9.74 -13.69
CA MET A 69 -9.26 8.38 -14.10
C MET A 69 -8.04 7.53 -14.47
N LEU A 70 -7.06 8.11 -15.18
CA LEU A 70 -5.80 7.44 -15.52
C LEU A 70 -4.93 7.17 -14.28
N VAL A 71 -4.90 8.10 -13.32
CA VAL A 71 -4.20 7.91 -12.04
C VAL A 71 -4.80 6.72 -11.31
N ASP A 72 -6.13 6.66 -11.21
CA ASP A 72 -6.85 5.61 -10.49
C ASP A 72 -6.60 4.23 -11.13
N GLU A 73 -6.67 4.12 -12.46
CA GLU A 73 -6.35 2.86 -13.17
C GLU A 73 -4.88 2.47 -13.05
N TYR A 74 -3.95 3.43 -13.12
CA TYR A 74 -2.54 3.14 -12.92
C TYR A 74 -2.26 2.69 -11.48
N ALA A 75 -2.86 3.37 -10.49
CA ALA A 75 -2.78 2.99 -9.08
C ALA A 75 -3.35 1.59 -8.82
N LYS A 76 -4.52 1.26 -9.40
CA LYS A 76 -5.08 -0.10 -9.33
C LYS A 76 -4.18 -1.14 -9.98
N SER A 77 -3.58 -0.83 -11.14
CA SER A 77 -2.68 -1.76 -11.83
C SER A 77 -1.42 -2.05 -11.02
N VAL A 78 -0.83 -1.03 -10.39
CA VAL A 78 0.37 -1.15 -9.55
C VAL A 78 0.03 -1.88 -8.24
N THR A 79 -1.03 -1.49 -7.55
CA THR A 79 -1.43 -2.11 -6.28
C THR A 79 -1.95 -3.54 -6.44
N GLY A 80 -2.70 -3.82 -7.51
CA GLY A 80 -3.21 -5.14 -7.85
C GLY A 80 -2.12 -6.15 -8.19
N GLN A 81 -0.94 -5.69 -8.62
CA GLN A 81 0.25 -6.53 -8.83
C GLN A 81 1.12 -6.68 -7.57
N GLY A 82 0.69 -6.13 -6.43
CA GLY A 82 1.44 -6.19 -5.17
C GLY A 82 2.26 -4.94 -4.85
N GLY A 83 1.98 -3.81 -5.50
CA GLY A 83 2.66 -2.54 -5.29
C GLY A 83 3.99 -2.45 -6.04
N ILE A 84 4.84 -1.51 -5.64
CA ILE A 84 6.21 -1.38 -6.15
C ILE A 84 7.22 -2.13 -5.26
N GLY A 85 6.75 -2.78 -4.20
CA GLY A 85 7.56 -3.55 -3.26
C GLY A 85 8.09 -2.74 -2.08
N LEU A 86 7.73 -1.45 -1.96
CA LEU A 86 8.16 -0.58 -0.86
C LEU A 86 7.61 -1.06 0.47
N ALA A 87 6.38 -1.59 0.48
CA ALA A 87 5.76 -2.16 1.68
C ALA A 87 6.63 -3.26 2.34
N ASN A 88 7.37 -4.06 1.56
CA ASN A 88 8.27 -5.08 2.11
C ASN A 88 9.46 -4.48 2.87
N HIS A 89 10.02 -3.38 2.36
CA HIS A 89 11.13 -2.69 3.03
C HIS A 89 10.65 -2.02 4.32
N VAL A 90 9.56 -1.28 4.25
CA VAL A 90 8.97 -0.60 5.41
C VAL A 90 8.54 -1.61 6.47
N TYR A 91 7.95 -2.73 6.08
CA TYR A 91 7.60 -3.81 6.99
C TYR A 91 8.81 -4.33 7.78
N ARG A 92 9.93 -4.59 7.11
CA ARG A 92 11.16 -5.06 7.78
C ARG A 92 11.68 -4.06 8.79
N GLU A 93 11.68 -2.77 8.44
CA GLU A 93 12.08 -1.71 9.38
C GLU A 93 11.13 -1.59 10.57
N LEU A 94 9.81 -1.70 10.34
CA LEU A 94 8.83 -1.67 11.42
C LEU A 94 8.99 -2.84 12.39
N ILE A 95 9.29 -4.04 11.89
CA ILE A 95 9.56 -5.20 12.76
C ILE A 95 10.90 -5.02 13.49
N GLY A 96 11.96 -4.63 12.79
CA GLY A 96 13.28 -4.39 13.42
C GLY A 96 13.25 -3.33 14.50
N ALA A 97 12.54 -2.21 14.27
CA ALA A 97 12.35 -1.16 15.27
C ALA A 97 11.56 -1.64 16.50
N GLN A 98 10.62 -2.56 16.32
CA GLN A 98 9.85 -3.16 17.42
C GLN A 98 10.66 -4.18 18.23
N GLU A 99 11.59 -4.89 17.60
CA GLU A 99 12.52 -5.80 18.28
C GLU A 99 13.57 -5.02 19.08
N ALA A 100 14.01 -3.86 18.56
CA ALA A 100 14.94 -2.96 19.25
C ALA A 100 14.28 -2.17 20.40
N ALA A 101 12.96 -1.98 20.36
CA ALA A 101 12.24 -1.28 21.43
C ALA A 101 12.25 -2.13 22.71
N PRO A 102 12.82 -1.64 23.83
CA PRO A 102 12.93 -2.41 25.05
C PRO A 102 11.54 -2.83 25.55
N ARG A 103 11.38 -4.14 25.77
CA ARG A 103 10.21 -4.72 26.43
C ARG A 103 10.09 -4.07 27.80
N ARG A 104 9.19 -3.09 27.94
CA ARG A 104 8.99 -2.32 29.18
C ARG A 104 8.78 -3.30 30.32
N LEU A 105 9.79 -3.42 31.18
CA LEU A 105 9.73 -4.26 32.37
C LEU A 105 8.67 -3.64 33.31
N PRO A 106 7.73 -4.42 33.85
CA PRO A 106 6.79 -3.91 34.83
C PRO A 106 7.56 -3.38 36.05
N ALA A 107 7.19 -2.17 36.49
CA ALA A 107 7.73 -1.60 37.72
C ALA A 107 7.38 -2.54 38.89
N ARG A 108 8.41 -3.10 39.52
CA ARG A 108 8.30 -3.85 40.78
C ARG A 108 8.00 -2.83 41.87
N ASN A 109 6.79 -2.86 42.43
CA ASN A 109 6.45 -2.37 43.77
C ASN A 109 5.36 -3.27 44.34
#